data_AF-F4N349-F1
#
_entry.id   AF-F4N349-F1
#
_cell.length_a   1.000
_cell.length_b   1.000
_cell.length_c   1.000
_cell.angle_alpha   90.00
_cell.angle_beta   90.00
_cell.angle_gamma   90.00
#
_symmetry.space_group_name_H-M   'P 1'
#
loop_
_entity.id
_entity.type
_entity.pdbx_description
1 polymer ?
#
loop_
_entity_poly.entity_id
_entity_poly.type
_entity_poly.pdbx_seq_one_letter_code
_entity_poly.pdbx_strand_id
1 'polypeptide(L)'
;MSDKLTNTLQRLQQLRQRALDQATSQLAQQKQLCQRYQNNINALSSLTHFALMPAAGAALMTNSAGYKRNIQRVIDWQKQEQELANIEAGKLQTHLQQQACREKIVSVVLAQQQQQYQRDQEQREQKTTDGLAAQCWQRRRAG
;
A
#
# COMPACT_ATOMS: atom_id res chain seq x y z
N MET A 1 -34.51 1.97 2.09
CA MET A 1 -33.46 2.17 3.13
C MET A 1 -32.19 1.38 2.78
N SER A 2 -32.27 0.05 2.53
CA SER A 2 -31.11 -0.80 2.20
C SER A 2 -30.25 -0.28 1.03
N ASP A 3 -30.90 0.19 -0.04
CA ASP A 3 -30.21 0.64 -1.26
C ASP A 3 -29.32 1.88 -1.04
N LYS A 4 -29.76 2.83 -0.20
CA LYS A 4 -28.95 4.01 0.15
C LYS A 4 -27.72 3.65 0.98
N LEU A 5 -27.85 2.66 1.88
CA LEU A 5 -26.75 2.18 2.72
C LEU A 5 -25.70 1.45 1.87
N THR A 6 -26.12 0.56 0.96
CA THR A 6 -25.22 -0.15 0.03
C THR A 6 -24.44 0.84 -0.84
N ASN A 7 -25.11 1.84 -1.42
CA ASN A 7 -24.46 2.90 -2.19
C ASN A 7 -23.44 3.72 -1.37
N THR A 8 -23.75 3.99 -0.10
CA THR A 8 -22.84 4.70 0.81
C THR A 8 -21.60 3.85 1.13
N LEU A 9 -21.78 2.54 1.37
CA LEU A 9 -20.68 1.61 1.62
C LEU A 9 -19.79 1.42 0.38
N GLN A 10 -20.36 1.40 -0.83
CA GLN A 10 -19.60 1.37 -2.08
C GLN A 10 -18.74 2.63 -2.26
N ARG A 11 -19.31 3.82 -2.00
CA ARG A 11 -18.53 5.07 -2.03
C ARG A 11 -17.42 5.07 -0.99
N LEU A 12 -17.69 4.58 0.22
CA LEU A 12 -16.68 4.45 1.26
C LEU A 12 -15.57 3.47 0.85
N GLN A 13 -15.92 2.35 0.22
CA GLN A 13 -14.95 1.38 -0.30
C GLN A 13 -14.02 2.03 -1.33
N GLN A 14 -14.57 2.80 -2.28
CA GLN A 14 -13.77 3.53 -3.27
C GLN A 14 -12.80 4.52 -2.61
N LEU A 15 -13.24 5.24 -1.58
CA LEU A 15 -12.37 6.15 -0.82
C LEU A 15 -11.26 5.39 -0.08
N ARG A 16 -11.57 4.23 0.51
CA ARG A 16 -10.57 3.40 1.19
C ARG A 16 -9.57 2.78 0.22
N GLN A 17 -10.01 2.33 -0.95
CA GLN A 17 -9.14 1.82 -2.00
C GLN A 17 -8.15 2.89 -2.45
N ARG A 18 -8.62 4.12 -2.73
CA ARG A 18 -7.74 5.23 -3.10
C ARG A 18 -6.70 5.54 -2.01
N ALA A 19 -7.11 5.52 -0.74
CA ALA A 19 -6.19 5.74 0.38
C ALA A 19 -5.14 4.62 0.49
N LEU A 20 -5.53 3.36 0.22
CA LEU A 20 -4.61 2.22 0.16
C LEU A 20 -3.62 2.36 -1.00
N ASP A 21 -4.08 2.75 -2.18
CA ASP A 21 -3.24 2.97 -3.36
C ASP A 21 -2.23 4.10 -3.12
N GLN A 22 -2.69 5.20 -2.50
CA GLN A 22 -1.83 6.30 -2.08
C GLN A 22 -0.75 5.84 -1.08
N ALA A 23 -1.12 5.14 -0.01
CA ALA A 23 -0.16 4.61 0.96
C ALA A 23 0.85 3.64 0.31
N THR A 24 0.39 2.82 -0.64
CA THR A 24 1.25 1.90 -1.39
C THR A 24 2.26 2.64 -2.24
N SER A 25 1.83 3.66 -2.99
CA SER A 25 2.71 4.48 -3.83
C SER A 25 3.75 5.25 -2.99
N GLN A 26 3.36 5.81 -1.84
CA GLN A 26 4.28 6.49 -0.92
C GLN A 26 5.36 5.53 -0.39
N LEU A 27 4.96 4.32 0.04
CA LEU A 27 5.92 3.32 0.50
C LEU A 27 6.87 2.89 -0.63
N ALA A 28 6.38 2.73 -1.86
CA ALA A 28 7.20 2.38 -3.01
C ALA A 28 8.24 3.48 -3.32
N GLN A 29 7.83 4.75 -3.31
CA GLN A 29 8.73 5.89 -3.49
C GLN A 29 9.81 5.92 -2.41
N GLN A 30 9.44 5.68 -1.15
CA GLN A 30 10.39 5.67 -0.04
C GLN A 30 11.39 4.51 -0.17
N LYS A 31 10.94 3.31 -0.55
CA LYS A 31 11.84 2.17 -0.80
C LYS A 31 12.81 2.44 -1.94
N GLN A 32 12.35 3.11 -3.00
CA GLN A 32 13.23 3.53 -4.09
C GLN A 32 14.29 4.51 -3.60
N LEU A 33 13.94 5.44 -2.71
CA LEU A 33 14.90 6.35 -2.09
C LEU A 33 15.94 5.60 -1.25
N CYS A 34 15.53 4.65 -0.40
CA CYS A 34 16.44 3.79 0.36
C CYS A 34 17.43 3.05 -0.57
N GLN A 35 16.94 2.51 -1.69
CA GLN A 35 17.78 1.83 -2.68
C GLN A 35 18.78 2.78 -3.34
N ARG A 36 18.38 4.03 -3.61
CA ARG A 36 19.29 5.05 -4.17
C ARG A 36 20.43 5.37 -3.21
N TYR A 37 20.16 5.52 -1.91
CA TYR A 37 21.21 5.70 -0.91
C TYR A 37 22.17 4.51 -0.89
N GLN A 38 21.66 3.28 -0.90
CA GLN A 38 22.50 2.08 -0.95
C GLN A 38 23.40 2.06 -2.20
N ASN A 39 22.83 2.37 -3.36
CA ASN A 39 23.58 2.40 -4.62
C ASN A 39 24.68 3.48 -4.60
N ASN A 40 24.37 4.66 -4.07
CA ASN A 40 25.34 5.75 -3.93
C ASN A 40 26.48 5.36 -2.98
N ILE A 41 26.17 4.76 -1.83
CA ILE A 41 27.18 4.29 -0.87
C ILE A 41 28.11 3.27 -1.55
N ASN A 42 27.55 2.32 -2.29
CA ASN A 42 28.34 1.32 -3.01
C ASN A 42 29.25 1.97 -4.06
N ALA A 43 28.72 2.91 -4.87
CA ALA A 43 29.50 3.60 -5.89
C ALA A 43 30.64 4.44 -5.28
N LEU A 44 30.36 5.22 -4.24
CA LEU A 44 31.36 6.01 -3.53
C LEU A 44 32.43 5.13 -2.87
N SER A 45 32.01 3.99 -2.29
CA SER A 45 32.94 3.02 -1.70
C SER A 45 33.88 2.44 -2.77
N SER A 46 33.37 2.11 -3.95
CA SER A 46 34.20 1.63 -5.08
C SER A 46 35.21 2.69 -5.55
N LEU A 47 34.82 3.97 -5.60
CA LEU A 47 35.73 5.07 -5.95
C LEU A 47 36.91 5.20 -4.96
N THR A 48 36.66 5.01 -3.66
CA THR A 48 37.75 5.04 -2.66
C THR A 48 38.74 3.87 -2.82
N HIS A 49 38.28 2.71 -3.30
CA HIS A 49 39.17 1.56 -3.55
C HIS A 49 40.06 1.79 -4.76
N PHE A 50 39.56 2.43 -5.81
CA PHE A 50 40.35 2.76 -7.01
C PHE A 50 41.44 3.81 -6.73
N ALA A 51 41.20 4.75 -5.83
CA ALA A 51 42.16 5.78 -5.44
C ALA A 51 43.37 5.27 -4.60
N LEU A 52 43.44 3.97 -4.29
CA LEU A 52 44.55 3.33 -3.55
C LEU A 52 45.74 2.91 -4.44
N MET A 53 45.69 3.16 -5.76
CA MET A 53 46.85 2.94 -6.63
C MET A 53 48.03 3.82 -6.16
N PRO A 54 49.25 3.25 -6.02
CA PRO A 54 50.37 3.97 -5.44
C PRO A 54 50.74 5.19 -6.29
N ALA A 55 50.51 6.38 -5.74
CA ALA A 55 50.87 7.64 -6.37
C ALA A 55 52.31 8.02 -6.00
N ALA A 56 53.15 8.26 -7.00
CA ALA A 56 54.55 8.66 -6.78
C ALA A 56 54.65 10.16 -6.47
N GLY A 57 55.08 10.51 -5.25
CA GLY A 57 55.38 11.90 -4.83
C GLY A 57 54.46 12.45 -3.73
N ALA A 58 55.04 13.23 -2.81
CA ALA A 58 54.39 13.72 -1.59
C ALA A 58 53.12 14.56 -1.85
N ALA A 59 53.09 15.34 -2.93
CA ALA A 59 51.93 16.15 -3.31
C ALA A 59 50.74 15.27 -3.73
N LEU A 60 50.99 14.18 -4.49
CA LEU A 60 49.94 13.25 -4.91
C LEU A 60 49.43 12.42 -3.73
N MET A 61 50.29 12.05 -2.78
CA MET A 61 49.88 11.39 -1.54
C MET A 61 48.97 12.28 -0.67
N THR A 62 49.29 13.57 -0.58
CA THR A 62 48.47 14.54 0.17
C THR A 62 47.11 14.74 -0.51
N ASN A 63 47.09 14.80 -1.84
CA ASN A 63 45.87 14.91 -2.63
C ASN A 63 44.96 13.67 -2.47
N SER A 64 45.52 12.47 -2.58
CA SER A 64 44.76 11.21 -2.45
C SER A 64 44.20 11.03 -1.03
N ALA A 65 44.97 11.41 0.00
CA ALA A 65 44.48 11.40 1.38
C ALA A 65 43.32 12.39 1.60
N GLY A 66 43.42 13.60 1.04
CA GLY A 66 42.34 14.60 1.10
C GLY A 66 41.08 14.14 0.37
N TYR A 67 41.24 13.62 -0.85
CA TYR A 67 40.15 13.04 -1.64
C TYR A 67 39.43 11.91 -0.90
N LYS A 68 40.19 10.94 -0.35
CA LYS A 68 39.63 9.83 0.44
C LYS A 68 38.86 10.32 1.65
N ARG A 69 39.42 11.26 2.42
CA ARG A 69 38.74 11.83 3.59
C ARG A 69 37.41 12.51 3.20
N ASN A 70 37.39 13.22 2.07
CA ASN A 70 36.18 13.87 1.58
C ASN A 70 35.12 12.85 1.15
N ILE A 71 35.48 11.82 0.37
CA ILE A 71 34.51 10.78 0.00
C ILE A 71 34.01 10.03 1.22
N GLN A 72 34.87 9.71 2.19
CA GLN A 72 34.45 9.06 3.42
C GLN A 72 33.39 9.87 4.16
N ARG A 73 33.58 11.20 4.27
CA ARG A 73 32.56 12.09 4.87
C ARG A 73 31.23 12.03 4.13
N VAL A 74 31.25 11.98 2.79
CA VAL A 74 30.03 11.87 1.98
C VAL A 74 29.35 10.50 2.19
N ILE A 75 30.13 9.41 2.28
CA ILE A 75 29.61 8.07 2.59
C ILE A 75 28.94 8.06 3.97
N ASP A 76 29.60 8.63 4.98
CA ASP A 76 29.08 8.67 6.35
C ASP A 76 27.77 9.46 6.41
N TRP A 77 27.68 10.58 5.68
CA TRP A 77 26.43 11.32 5.52
C TRP A 77 25.34 10.51 4.80
N GLN A 78 25.65 9.85 3.67
CA GLN A 78 24.68 9.01 2.95
C GLN A 78 24.15 7.86 3.81
N LYS A 79 24.97 7.28 4.70
CA LYS A 79 24.54 6.27 5.67
C LYS A 79 23.54 6.84 6.67
N GLN A 80 23.80 8.02 7.21
CA GLN A 80 22.86 8.69 8.12
C GLN A 80 21.51 8.96 7.44
N GLU A 81 21.53 9.48 6.22
CA GLU A 81 20.32 9.69 5.43
C GLU A 81 19.58 8.39 5.10
N GLN A 82 20.31 7.31 4.81
CA GLN A 82 19.72 5.99 4.59
C GLN A 82 18.97 5.48 5.84
N GLU A 83 19.55 5.65 7.02
CA GLU A 83 18.91 5.26 8.29
C GLU A 83 17.62 6.07 8.51
N LEU A 84 17.65 7.38 8.30
CA LEU A 84 16.45 8.22 8.37
C LEU A 84 15.39 7.77 7.37
N ALA A 85 15.80 7.47 6.14
CA ALA A 85 14.91 6.97 5.10
C ALA A 85 14.29 5.61 5.44
N ASN A 86 15.05 4.71 6.09
CA ASN A 86 14.57 3.41 6.55
C ASN A 86 13.55 3.55 7.68
N ILE A 87 13.78 4.47 8.63
CA ILE A 87 12.82 4.79 9.69
C ILE A 87 11.50 5.26 9.07
N GLU A 88 11.55 6.15 8.08
CA GLU A 88 10.36 6.65 7.39
C GLU A 88 9.65 5.53 6.60
N ALA A 89 10.41 4.63 5.96
CA ALA A 89 9.83 3.45 5.31
C ALA A 89 9.07 2.57 6.31
N GLY A 90 9.58 2.41 7.53
CA GLY A 90 8.89 1.71 8.61
C GLY A 90 7.56 2.36 8.99
N LYS A 91 7.52 3.69 9.13
CA LYS A 91 6.27 4.43 9.41
C LYS A 91 5.26 4.28 8.27
N LEU A 92 5.70 4.40 7.02
CA LEU A 92 4.85 4.23 5.84
C LEU A 92 4.33 2.79 5.72
N GLN A 93 5.12 1.79 6.12
CA GLN A 93 4.67 0.39 6.15
C GLN A 93 3.57 0.20 7.19
N THR A 94 3.71 0.75 8.40
CA THR A 94 2.64 0.71 9.41
C THR A 94 1.40 1.46 8.92
N HIS A 95 1.57 2.62 8.27
CA HIS A 95 0.47 3.36 7.68
C HIS A 95 -0.28 2.54 6.61
N LEU A 96 0.47 1.87 5.72
CA LEU A 96 -0.09 1.00 4.70
C LEU A 96 -0.92 -0.13 5.32
N GLN A 97 -0.41 -0.78 6.36
CA GLN A 97 -1.14 -1.84 7.07
C GLN A 97 -2.45 -1.33 7.68
N GLN A 98 -2.45 -0.13 8.25
CA GLN A 98 -3.66 0.50 8.78
C GLN A 98 -4.68 0.79 7.68
N GLN A 99 -4.25 1.29 6.52
CA GLN A 99 -5.16 1.52 5.39
C GLN A 99 -5.71 0.22 4.82
N ALA A 100 -4.87 -0.82 4.71
CA ALA A 100 -5.30 -2.15 4.26
C ALA A 100 -6.35 -2.75 5.20
N CYS A 101 -6.16 -2.63 6.51
CA CYS A 101 -7.15 -3.06 7.49
C CYS A 101 -8.48 -2.29 7.34
N ARG A 102 -8.42 -0.97 7.18
CA ARG A 102 -9.62 -0.13 6.98
C ARG A 102 -10.37 -0.44 5.69
N GLU A 103 -9.67 -0.68 4.59
CA GLU A 103 -10.27 -1.15 3.34
C GLU A 103 -10.95 -2.49 3.56
N LYS A 104 -10.25 -3.45 4.20
CA LYS A 104 -10.76 -4.79 4.40
C LYS A 104 -12.04 -4.82 5.25
N ILE A 105 -12.11 -4.00 6.29
CA ILE A 105 -13.31 -3.86 7.12
C ILE A 105 -14.50 -3.42 6.26
N VAL A 106 -14.31 -2.39 5.42
CA VAL A 106 -15.38 -1.87 4.57
C VAL A 106 -15.81 -2.88 3.51
N SER A 107 -14.87 -3.59 2.88
CA SER A 107 -15.22 -4.62 1.88
C SER A 107 -15.99 -5.79 2.49
N VAL A 108 -15.65 -6.22 3.70
CA VAL A 108 -16.40 -7.26 4.42
C VAL A 108 -17.81 -6.78 4.77
N VAL A 109 -17.96 -5.58 5.32
CA VAL A 109 -19.28 -5.02 5.69
C VAL A 109 -20.15 -4.82 4.45
N LEU A 110 -19.58 -4.34 3.35
CA LEU A 110 -20.31 -4.20 2.08
C LEU A 110 -20.81 -5.55 1.57
N ALA A 111 -19.96 -6.58 1.58
CA ALA A 111 -20.34 -7.93 1.16
C ALA A 111 -21.49 -8.51 2.02
N GLN A 112 -21.41 -8.32 3.34
CA GLN A 112 -22.48 -8.74 4.26
C GLN A 112 -23.81 -8.02 3.97
N GLN A 113 -23.76 -6.70 3.76
CA GLN A 113 -24.94 -5.90 3.43
C GLN A 113 -25.58 -6.34 2.11
N GLN A 114 -24.77 -6.61 1.09
CA GLN A 114 -25.23 -7.10 -0.21
C GLN A 114 -25.90 -8.47 -0.08
N GLN A 115 -25.29 -9.40 0.67
CA GLN A 115 -25.87 -10.72 0.90
C GLN A 115 -27.18 -10.65 1.70
N GLN A 116 -27.30 -9.74 2.66
CA GLN A 116 -28.55 -9.54 3.39
C GLN A 116 -29.63 -8.98 2.48
N TYR A 117 -29.29 -8.00 1.64
CA TYR A 117 -30.23 -7.43 0.68
C TYR A 117 -30.75 -8.46 -0.33
N GLN A 118 -29.87 -9.32 -0.86
CA GLN A 118 -30.26 -10.40 -1.77
C GLN A 118 -31.23 -11.38 -1.09
N ARG A 119 -30.93 -11.83 0.13
CA ARG A 119 -31.81 -12.71 0.90
C ARG A 119 -33.19 -12.10 1.15
N ASP A 120 -33.25 -10.81 1.48
CA ASP A 120 -34.52 -10.11 1.69
C ASP A 120 -35.33 -10.01 0.39
N GLN A 121 -34.68 -9.88 -0.76
CA GLN A 121 -35.35 -9.90 -2.07
C GLN A 121 -35.88 -11.29 -2.40
N GLU A 122 -35.05 -12.32 -2.30
CA GLU A 122 -35.43 -13.72 -2.55
C GLU A 122 -36.63 -14.13 -1.67
N GLN A 123 -36.63 -13.76 -0.38
CA GLN A 123 -37.75 -14.05 0.51
C GLN A 123 -39.06 -13.35 0.09
N ARG A 124 -38.98 -12.14 -0.47
CA ARG A 124 -40.15 -11.42 -0.96
C ARG A 124 -40.69 -12.06 -2.23
N GLU A 125 -39.80 -12.39 -3.16
CA GLU A 125 -40.15 -13.06 -4.42
C GLU A 125 -40.78 -14.44 -4.16
N GLN A 126 -40.22 -15.20 -3.21
CA GLN A 126 -40.76 -16.48 -2.79
C GLN A 126 -42.17 -16.31 -2.22
N LYS A 127 -42.38 -15.37 -1.28
CA LYS A 127 -43.72 -15.09 -0.73
C LYS A 127 -44.72 -14.69 -1.80
N THR A 128 -44.31 -13.89 -2.80
CA THR A 128 -45.20 -13.54 -3.91
C THR A 128 -45.55 -14.74 -4.78
N THR A 129 -44.57 -15.60 -5.07
CA THR A 129 -44.76 -16.82 -5.87
C THR A 129 -45.66 -17.81 -5.15
N ASP A 130 -45.42 -18.05 -3.86
CA ASP A 130 -46.22 -18.94 -3.03
C ASP A 130 -47.66 -18.43 -2.90
N GLY A 131 -47.84 -17.10 -2.75
CA GLY A 131 -49.15 -16.46 -2.73
C GLY A 131 -49.93 -16.67 -4.03
N LEU A 132 -49.28 -16.53 -5.19
CA LEU A 132 -49.88 -16.79 -6.50
C LEU A 132 -50.23 -18.28 -6.67
N ALA A 133 -49.34 -19.18 -6.27
CA ALA A 133 -49.56 -20.62 -6.34
C ALA A 133 -50.76 -21.05 -5.49
N ALA A 134 -50.88 -20.53 -4.27
CA ALA A 134 -52.02 -20.79 -3.38
C ALA A 134 -53.35 -20.33 -3.99
N GLN A 135 -53.39 -19.15 -4.61
CA GLN A 135 -54.59 -18.64 -5.29
C GLN A 135 -54.98 -19.51 -6.49
N CYS A 136 -54.01 -19.91 -7.33
CA CYS A 136 -54.24 -20.81 -8.44
C CYS A 136 -54.79 -22.17 -7.99
N TRP A 137 -54.26 -22.71 -6.90
CA TRP A 137 -54.74 -23.96 -6.31
C TRP A 137 -56.18 -23.85 -5.80
N GLN A 138 -56.52 -22.77 -5.08
CA GLN A 138 -57.88 -22.52 -4.60
C GLN A 138 -58.89 -22.39 -5.75
N ARG A 139 -58.53 -21.67 -6.83
CA ARG A 139 -59.40 -21.53 -8.01
C ARG A 139 -59.68 -22.86 -8.70
N ARG A 140 -58.68 -23.76 -8.80
CA ARG A 140 -58.86 -25.09 -9.38
C ARG A 140 -59.73 -26.03 -8.53
N ARG A 141 -59.88 -25.76 -7.23
CA ARG A 141 -60.69 -26.57 -6.33
C ARG A 141 -62.16 -26.11 -6.26
N ALA A 142 -62.41 -24.85 -6.60
CA ALA A 142 -63.73 -24.23 -6.55
C ALA A 142 -64.50 -24.28 -7.89
N GLY A 143 -63.85 -24.73 -8.97
CA GLY A 143 -64.47 -25.08 -10.25
C GLY A 143 -64.44 -26.57 -10.47
#